data_AF-A0A1V6RME6-F1
#
_entry.id   AF-A0A1V6RME6-F1
#
_cell.length_a   1.000
_cell.length_b   1.000
_cell.length_c   1.000
_cell.angle_alpha   90.00
_cell.angle_beta   90.00
_cell.angle_gamma   90.00
#
_symmetry.space_group_name_H-M   'P 1'
#
loop_
_entity.id
_entity.type
_entity.pdbx_description
1 polymer ?
#
loop_
_entity_poly.entity_id
_entity_poly.type
_entity_poly.pdbx_seq_one_letter_code
_entity_poly.pdbx_strand_id
1 'polypeptide(L)'
;MPRTASLGGRPTISLDVPICSVFLALFITGAACHMTLFRRNLARGHKFVPSAATFGFCMSRIIANIIRIAWACYPTNVRIAIAAQIFVAAGVLVLFILNLLYAQRMVRVVYPVLGWSRPVSWAFKVLYALVVVTIIMVITCVIQTSYTLNSNTLRIDRDIMIYGQTYFSIVSFIPLPLVFFVLLSPNRKQIEQVGSGSWVVKIFLVGLVSALLCLGASFRAATSWMPPRPITNPAWYHSKACFYIFNFTIDIVVVAIFFVGRVDQRFWIPNGSSKVRHYRRDESSEKNVQATQDLESISVSEDMTEETK
;
A
#
# COMPACT_ATOMS: atom_id res chain seq x y z
N MET A 1 10.71 -29.47 -5.33
CA MET A 1 10.57 -28.66 -4.09
C MET A 1 11.70 -27.62 -4.07
N PRO A 2 11.48 -26.43 -3.47
CA PRO A 2 12.54 -25.42 -3.36
C PRO A 2 13.78 -26.02 -2.71
N ARG A 3 14.98 -25.72 -3.23
CA ARG A 3 16.25 -26.16 -2.63
C ARG A 3 16.84 -25.12 -1.66
N THR A 4 16.33 -23.89 -1.74
CA THR A 4 16.79 -22.74 -0.99
C THR A 4 15.87 -22.45 0.20
N ALA A 5 16.45 -22.04 1.31
CA ALA A 5 15.74 -21.52 2.46
C ALA A 5 15.06 -20.20 2.07
N SER A 6 13.79 -20.07 2.43
CA SER A 6 13.00 -18.85 2.27
C SER A 6 12.76 -18.19 3.63
N LEU A 7 12.49 -16.89 3.62
CA LEU A 7 12.08 -16.15 4.81
C LEU A 7 10.83 -16.78 5.43
N GLY A 8 10.89 -17.13 6.72
CA GLY A 8 9.81 -17.81 7.45
C GLY A 8 9.76 -19.32 7.25
N GLY A 9 10.63 -19.87 6.38
CA GLY A 9 10.77 -21.29 6.13
C GLY A 9 9.46 -22.03 5.84
N ARG A 10 9.49 -23.34 6.07
CA ARG A 10 8.31 -24.20 5.95
C ARG A 10 7.37 -23.96 7.15
N PRO A 11 6.08 -23.65 6.91
CA PRO A 11 5.14 -23.44 8.00
C PRO A 11 4.88 -24.73 8.78
N THR A 12 4.57 -24.61 10.05
CA THR A 12 4.18 -25.72 10.94
C THR A 12 2.87 -25.41 11.63
N ILE A 13 2.07 -26.44 11.87
CA ILE A 13 0.75 -26.30 12.51
C ILE A 13 0.88 -25.65 13.90
N SER A 14 1.83 -26.11 14.71
CA SER A 14 2.01 -25.65 16.10
C SER A 14 2.36 -24.17 16.27
N LEU A 15 2.91 -23.53 15.24
CA LEU A 15 3.39 -22.14 15.32
C LEU A 15 2.66 -21.23 14.34
N ASP A 16 2.62 -21.57 13.06
CA ASP A 16 2.08 -20.68 12.04
C ASP A 16 0.56 -20.56 12.14
N VAL A 17 -0.17 -21.61 12.53
CA VAL A 17 -1.64 -21.57 12.62
C VAL A 17 -2.11 -20.60 13.70
N PRO A 18 -1.63 -20.69 14.96
CA PRO A 18 -2.00 -19.70 15.99
C PRO A 18 -1.60 -18.27 15.60
N ILE A 19 -0.37 -18.06 15.13
CA ILE A 19 0.13 -16.72 14.78
C ILE A 19 -0.67 -16.11 13.63
N CYS A 20 -0.89 -16.86 12.55
CA CYS A 20 -1.69 -16.39 11.42
C CYS A 20 -3.15 -16.16 11.81
N SER A 21 -3.72 -16.93 12.75
CA SER A 21 -5.09 -16.71 13.22
C SER A 21 -5.24 -15.35 13.94
N VAL A 22 -4.25 -14.96 14.74
CA VAL A 22 -4.21 -13.64 15.37
C VAL A 22 -4.11 -12.54 14.32
N PHE A 23 -3.16 -12.64 13.37
CA PHE A 23 -3.06 -11.65 12.29
C PHE A 23 -4.31 -11.59 11.43
N LEU A 24 -4.94 -12.73 11.15
CA LEU A 24 -6.19 -12.82 10.40
C LEU A 24 -7.29 -11.99 11.10
N ALA A 25 -7.48 -12.17 12.40
CA ALA A 25 -8.44 -11.38 13.18
C ALA A 25 -8.11 -9.87 13.16
N LEU A 26 -6.84 -9.50 13.27
CA LEU A 26 -6.40 -8.11 13.21
C LEU A 26 -6.66 -7.49 11.83
N PHE A 27 -6.36 -8.19 10.74
CA PHE A 27 -6.61 -7.68 9.39
C PHE A 27 -8.10 -7.67 9.02
N ILE A 28 -8.92 -8.60 9.53
CA ILE A 28 -10.38 -8.53 9.42
C ILE A 28 -10.91 -7.27 10.11
N THR A 29 -10.43 -7.00 11.33
CA THR A 29 -10.79 -5.78 12.07
C THR A 29 -10.36 -4.53 11.30
N GLY A 30 -9.12 -4.50 10.81
CA GLY A 30 -8.61 -3.41 9.98
C GLY A 30 -9.43 -3.19 8.70
N ALA A 31 -9.81 -4.26 8.01
CA ALA A 31 -10.67 -4.22 6.82
C ALA A 31 -12.04 -3.63 7.14
N ALA A 32 -12.70 -4.13 8.20
CA ALA A 32 -14.00 -3.64 8.65
C ALA A 32 -13.94 -2.15 9.01
N CYS A 33 -12.91 -1.73 9.76
CA CYS A 33 -12.68 -0.34 10.13
C CYS A 33 -12.51 0.58 8.91
N HIS A 34 -11.61 0.24 7.98
CA HIS A 34 -11.35 1.07 6.80
C HIS A 34 -12.51 1.07 5.78
N MET A 35 -13.24 -0.04 5.65
CA MET A 35 -14.45 -0.10 4.81
C MET A 35 -15.58 0.73 5.41
N THR A 36 -15.82 0.60 6.72
CA THR A 36 -16.83 1.41 7.43
C THR A 36 -16.48 2.89 7.30
N LEU A 37 -15.21 3.23 7.47
CA LEU A 37 -14.74 4.59 7.32
C LEU A 37 -14.95 5.14 5.91
N PHE A 38 -14.57 4.36 4.88
CA PHE A 38 -14.77 4.73 3.49
C PHE A 38 -16.25 4.96 3.16
N ARG A 39 -17.14 4.06 3.58
CA ARG A 39 -18.59 4.18 3.35
C ARG A 39 -19.18 5.40 4.06
N ARG A 40 -18.84 5.63 5.33
CA ARG A 40 -19.32 6.80 6.08
C ARG A 40 -18.85 8.12 5.49
N ASN A 41 -17.61 8.17 5.00
CA ASN A 41 -17.09 9.37 4.35
C ASN A 41 -17.75 9.58 2.99
N LEU A 42 -17.94 8.52 2.20
CA LEU A 42 -18.61 8.59 0.90
C LEU A 42 -20.07 9.06 1.04
N ALA A 43 -20.79 8.57 2.06
CA ALA A 43 -22.15 9.00 2.38
C ALA A 43 -22.26 10.49 2.74
N ARG A 44 -21.14 11.15 3.09
CA ARG A 44 -21.07 12.59 3.36
C ARG A 44 -20.46 13.38 2.19
N GLY A 45 -20.35 12.79 1.01
CA GLY A 45 -19.68 13.40 -0.16
C GLY A 45 -18.15 13.44 -0.07
N HIS A 46 -17.55 12.95 1.02
CA HIS A 46 -16.11 12.97 1.26
C HIS A 46 -15.42 11.74 0.66
N LYS A 47 -15.28 11.70 -0.66
CA LYS A 47 -14.62 10.56 -1.34
C LYS A 47 -13.12 10.49 -1.00
N PHE A 48 -12.71 9.48 -0.22
CA PHE A 48 -11.31 9.23 0.12
C PHE A 48 -10.86 7.82 -0.29
N VAL A 49 -10.47 7.68 -1.57
CA VAL A 49 -10.02 6.41 -2.17
C VAL A 49 -8.91 5.69 -1.38
N PRO A 50 -7.94 6.37 -0.71
CA PRO A 50 -6.92 5.66 0.05
C PRO A 50 -7.44 4.77 1.20
N SER A 51 -8.61 5.07 1.79
CA SER A 51 -9.25 4.16 2.76
C SER A 51 -9.73 2.88 2.10
N ALA A 52 -10.31 2.95 0.89
CA ALA A 52 -10.69 1.77 0.12
C ALA A 52 -9.47 0.94 -0.31
N ALA A 53 -8.37 1.60 -0.67
CA ALA A 53 -7.10 0.92 -0.96
C ALA A 53 -6.54 0.20 0.28
N THR A 54 -6.63 0.82 1.47
CA THR A 54 -6.21 0.19 2.73
C THR A 54 -7.10 -1.00 3.10
N PHE A 55 -8.41 -0.94 2.81
CA PHE A 55 -9.28 -2.10 2.89
C PHE A 55 -8.82 -3.23 1.96
N GLY A 56 -8.55 -2.94 0.68
CA GLY A 56 -8.04 -3.93 -0.28
C GLY A 56 -6.71 -4.54 0.16
N PHE A 57 -5.84 -3.73 0.77
CA PHE A 57 -4.63 -4.20 1.41
C PHE A 57 -4.91 -5.21 2.53
N CYS A 58 -5.82 -4.89 3.46
CA CYS A 58 -6.22 -5.82 4.52
C CYS A 58 -6.79 -7.13 3.95
N MET A 59 -7.60 -7.07 2.89
CA MET A 59 -8.10 -8.26 2.19
C MET A 59 -6.98 -9.13 1.63
N SER A 60 -5.95 -8.52 1.02
CA SER A 60 -4.78 -9.28 0.55
C SER A 60 -4.02 -9.97 1.70
N ARG A 61 -3.92 -9.32 2.87
CA ARG A 61 -3.29 -9.88 4.06
C ARG A 61 -4.13 -10.98 4.73
N ILE A 62 -5.46 -10.90 4.67
CA ILE A 62 -6.38 -11.97 5.07
C ILE A 62 -6.10 -13.22 4.22
N ILE A 63 -6.07 -13.07 2.89
CA ILE A 63 -5.78 -14.16 1.96
C ILE A 63 -4.38 -14.73 2.22
N ALA A 64 -3.37 -13.88 2.41
CA ALA A 64 -2.00 -14.31 2.73
C ALA A 64 -1.96 -15.22 3.97
N ASN A 65 -2.67 -14.85 5.04
CA ASN A 65 -2.73 -15.64 6.27
C ASN A 65 -3.49 -16.96 6.06
N ILE A 66 -4.62 -16.95 5.36
CA ILE A 66 -5.38 -18.18 5.04
C ILE A 66 -4.52 -19.16 4.25
N ILE A 67 -3.83 -18.70 3.19
CA ILE A 67 -2.99 -19.56 2.37
C ILE A 67 -1.77 -20.05 3.18
N ARG A 68 -1.20 -19.24 4.06
CA ARG A 68 -0.12 -19.66 4.96
C ARG A 68 -0.56 -20.75 5.95
N ILE A 69 -1.77 -20.65 6.51
CA ILE A 69 -2.40 -21.70 7.34
C ILE A 69 -2.62 -22.97 6.52
N ALA A 70 -3.17 -22.84 5.30
CA ALA A 70 -3.37 -23.97 4.40
C ALA A 70 -2.04 -24.65 4.06
N TRP A 71 -0.97 -23.89 3.84
CA TRP A 71 0.36 -24.44 3.60
C TRP A 71 0.91 -25.17 4.82
N ALA A 72 0.61 -24.72 6.05
CA ALA A 72 0.97 -25.44 7.27
C ALA A 72 0.30 -26.82 7.36
N CYS A 73 -0.95 -26.92 6.90
CA CYS A 73 -1.74 -28.16 6.92
C CYS A 73 -1.40 -29.08 5.74
N TYR A 74 -1.02 -28.52 4.59
CA TYR A 74 -0.67 -29.24 3.36
C TYR A 74 0.76 -28.91 2.91
N PRO A 75 1.77 -29.30 3.68
CA PRO A 75 3.11 -28.74 3.55
C PRO A 75 3.88 -29.27 2.34
N THR A 76 3.35 -30.24 1.60
CA THR A 76 3.91 -30.79 0.34
C THR A 76 3.31 -30.15 -0.91
N ASN A 77 2.23 -29.38 -0.78
CA ASN A 77 1.55 -28.77 -1.92
C ASN A 77 2.29 -27.50 -2.40
N VAL A 78 3.01 -27.63 -3.51
CA VAL A 78 3.82 -26.54 -4.08
C VAL A 78 2.96 -25.37 -4.55
N ARG A 79 1.75 -25.60 -5.06
CA ARG A 79 0.87 -24.51 -5.54
C ARG A 79 0.45 -23.59 -4.40
N ILE A 80 0.11 -24.15 -3.25
CA ILE A 80 -0.24 -23.39 -2.04
C ILE A 80 0.99 -22.62 -1.53
N ALA A 81 2.17 -23.25 -1.55
CA ALA A 81 3.42 -22.60 -1.14
C ALA A 81 3.78 -21.38 -2.01
N ILE A 82 3.61 -21.49 -3.34
CA ILE A 82 3.84 -20.39 -4.29
C ILE A 82 2.83 -19.27 -4.03
N ALA A 83 1.54 -19.60 -3.93
CA ALA A 83 0.49 -18.62 -3.66
C ALA A 83 0.74 -17.86 -2.34
N ALA A 84 1.18 -18.55 -1.29
CA ALA A 84 1.54 -17.92 -0.02
C ALA A 84 2.65 -16.88 -0.20
N GLN A 85 3.70 -17.20 -0.94
CA GLN A 85 4.83 -16.30 -1.18
C GLN A 85 4.41 -15.06 -1.98
N ILE A 86 3.57 -15.24 -3.01
CA ILE A 86 3.06 -14.13 -3.84
C ILE A 86 2.27 -13.14 -2.98
N PHE A 87 1.28 -13.61 -2.21
CA PHE A 87 0.45 -12.73 -1.39
C PHE A 87 1.23 -12.05 -0.24
N VAL A 88 2.22 -12.75 0.34
CA VAL A 88 3.10 -12.16 1.35
C VAL A 88 3.91 -11.00 0.77
N ALA A 89 4.50 -11.19 -0.42
CA ALA A 89 5.38 -10.21 -1.06
C ALA A 89 4.61 -9.03 -1.66
N ALA A 90 3.48 -9.27 -2.34
CA ALA A 90 2.73 -8.25 -3.04
C ALA A 90 1.94 -7.31 -2.10
N GLY A 91 1.51 -7.81 -0.93
CA GLY A 91 0.63 -7.07 -0.03
C GLY A 91 1.16 -5.67 0.34
N VAL A 92 2.40 -5.59 0.82
CA VAL A 92 2.97 -4.34 1.40
C VAL A 92 3.03 -3.15 0.43
N LEU A 93 2.99 -3.41 -0.88
CA LEU A 93 3.24 -2.43 -1.92
C LEU A 93 2.15 -1.35 -1.99
N VAL A 94 0.91 -1.69 -1.62
CA VAL A 94 -0.17 -0.70 -1.49
C VAL A 94 0.20 0.36 -0.45
N LEU A 95 0.80 -0.04 0.68
CA LEU A 95 1.21 0.91 1.72
C LEU A 95 2.33 1.84 1.26
N PHE A 96 3.26 1.36 0.43
CA PHE A 96 4.29 2.22 -0.17
C PHE A 96 3.67 3.29 -1.07
N ILE A 97 2.73 2.89 -1.94
CA ILE A 97 2.03 3.81 -2.83
C ILE A 97 1.24 4.85 -2.02
N LEU A 98 0.51 4.41 -0.99
CA LEU A 98 -0.28 5.32 -0.15
C LEU A 98 0.58 6.33 0.59
N ASN A 99 1.65 5.87 1.24
CA ASN A 99 2.55 6.75 1.98
C ASN A 99 3.26 7.75 1.07
N LEU A 100 3.68 7.31 -0.12
CA LEU A 100 4.26 8.19 -1.13
C LEU A 100 3.26 9.20 -1.67
N LEU A 101 2.01 8.79 -1.87
CA LEU A 101 0.93 9.68 -2.27
C LEU A 101 0.68 10.76 -1.21
N TYR A 102 0.75 10.44 0.10
CA TYR A 102 0.65 11.45 1.15
C TYR A 102 1.83 12.43 1.16
N ALA A 103 3.06 11.94 1.00
CA ALA A 103 4.25 12.79 0.88
C ALA A 103 4.16 13.71 -0.36
N GLN A 104 3.75 13.18 -1.50
CA GLN A 104 3.52 13.94 -2.73
C GLN A 104 2.48 15.05 -2.53
N ARG A 105 1.41 14.78 -1.76
CA ARG A 105 0.39 15.79 -1.44
C ARG A 105 0.98 16.94 -0.64
N MET A 106 1.84 16.66 0.34
CA MET A 106 2.50 17.69 1.15
C MET A 106 3.42 18.57 0.29
N VAL A 107 4.23 17.96 -0.58
CA VAL A 107 5.13 18.70 -1.49
C VAL A 107 4.35 19.62 -2.43
N ARG A 108 3.23 19.15 -2.98
CA ARG A 108 2.38 19.96 -3.88
C ARG A 108 1.75 21.18 -3.23
N VAL A 109 1.60 21.18 -1.91
CA VAL A 109 1.07 22.33 -1.18
C VAL A 109 2.17 23.31 -0.84
N VAL A 110 3.28 22.81 -0.33
CA VAL A 110 4.39 23.64 0.15
C VAL A 110 5.18 24.24 -1.01
N TYR A 111 5.28 23.52 -2.12
CA TYR A 111 5.99 23.92 -3.34
C TYR A 111 5.07 23.75 -4.56
N PRO A 112 4.03 24.59 -4.74
CA PRO A 112 3.04 24.38 -5.78
C PRO A 112 3.64 24.42 -7.19
N VAL A 113 4.54 25.36 -7.48
CA VAL A 113 5.19 25.46 -8.80
C VAL A 113 5.96 24.18 -9.14
N LEU A 114 6.70 23.64 -8.18
CA LEU A 114 7.56 22.48 -8.38
C LEU A 114 6.75 21.16 -8.35
N GLY A 115 5.86 20.99 -7.38
CA GLY A 115 5.03 19.80 -7.20
C GLY A 115 3.97 19.58 -8.29
N TRP A 116 3.53 20.65 -8.96
CA TRP A 116 2.63 20.59 -10.11
C TRP A 116 3.33 20.70 -11.46
N SER A 117 4.66 20.85 -11.47
CA SER A 117 5.44 20.85 -12.70
C SER A 117 5.20 19.55 -13.48
N ARG A 118 5.21 19.66 -14.81
CA ARG A 118 5.09 18.50 -15.72
C ARG A 118 6.14 17.41 -15.42
N PRO A 119 7.45 17.70 -15.27
CA PRO A 119 8.45 16.66 -15.02
C PRO A 119 8.19 15.92 -13.70
N VAL A 120 7.90 16.61 -12.61
CA VAL A 120 7.64 15.97 -11.31
C VAL A 120 6.38 15.11 -11.36
N SER A 121 5.31 15.60 -11.99
CA SER A 121 4.07 14.83 -12.12
C SER A 121 4.25 13.58 -12.99
N TRP A 122 5.06 13.65 -14.06
CA TRP A 122 5.42 12.48 -14.85
C TRP A 122 6.33 11.51 -14.08
N ALA A 123 7.31 12.02 -13.33
CA ALA A 123 8.19 11.20 -12.51
C ALA A 123 7.39 10.31 -11.53
N PHE A 124 6.42 10.88 -10.80
CA PHE A 124 5.53 10.08 -9.93
C PHE A 124 4.70 9.06 -10.71
N LYS A 125 4.13 9.42 -11.86
CA LYS A 125 3.35 8.49 -12.69
C LYS A 125 4.20 7.32 -13.19
N VAL A 126 5.39 7.60 -13.70
CA VAL A 126 6.36 6.59 -14.15
C VAL A 126 6.77 5.70 -12.98
N LEU A 127 7.05 6.28 -11.81
CA LEU A 127 7.36 5.52 -10.60
C LEU A 127 6.22 4.56 -10.22
N TYR A 128 4.97 5.02 -10.20
CA TYR A 128 3.82 4.15 -9.91
C TYR A 128 3.63 3.05 -10.98
N ALA A 129 3.83 3.38 -12.26
CA ALA A 129 3.76 2.41 -13.34
C ALA A 129 4.87 1.34 -13.22
N LEU A 130 6.09 1.76 -12.90
CA LEU A 130 7.22 0.87 -12.66
C LEU A 130 6.97 -0.05 -11.48
N VAL A 131 6.35 0.41 -10.38
CA VAL A 131 5.92 -0.48 -9.29
C VAL A 131 5.04 -1.61 -9.81
N VAL A 132 4.03 -1.32 -10.65
CA VAL A 132 3.15 -2.34 -11.22
C VAL A 132 3.91 -3.31 -12.13
N VAL A 133 4.78 -2.79 -13.01
CA VAL A 133 5.60 -3.63 -13.90
C VAL A 133 6.54 -4.53 -13.11
N THR A 134 7.22 -4.00 -12.09
CA THR A 134 8.12 -4.76 -11.21
C THR A 134 7.35 -5.84 -10.45
N ILE A 135 6.11 -5.59 -10.02
CA ILE A 135 5.25 -6.61 -9.39
C ILE A 135 5.04 -7.79 -10.33
N ILE A 136 4.62 -7.50 -11.57
CA ILE A 136 4.34 -8.53 -12.57
C ILE A 136 5.60 -9.35 -12.84
N MET A 137 6.75 -8.68 -13.03
CA MET A 137 8.03 -9.36 -13.24
C MET A 137 8.41 -10.27 -12.07
N VAL A 138 8.33 -9.78 -10.82
CA VAL A 138 8.69 -10.55 -9.63
C VAL A 138 7.75 -11.75 -9.44
N ILE A 139 6.44 -11.58 -9.65
CA ILE A 139 5.47 -12.69 -9.57
C ILE A 139 5.81 -13.77 -10.61
N THR A 140 6.08 -13.37 -11.85
CA THR A 140 6.48 -14.31 -12.92
C THR A 140 7.76 -15.05 -12.55
N CYS A 141 8.77 -14.37 -11.99
CA CYS A 141 10.02 -15.01 -11.56
C CYS A 141 9.79 -15.99 -10.39
N VAL A 142 8.95 -15.64 -9.41
CA VAL A 142 8.60 -16.55 -8.29
C VAL A 142 7.95 -17.83 -8.82
N ILE A 143 7.04 -17.72 -9.79
CA ILE A 143 6.40 -18.87 -10.42
C ILE A 143 7.45 -19.67 -11.20
N GLN A 144 8.22 -19.04 -12.07
CA GLN A 144 9.19 -19.69 -12.95
C GLN A 144 10.28 -20.44 -12.16
N THR A 145 10.87 -19.80 -11.16
CA THR A 145 11.87 -20.39 -10.25
C THR A 145 11.34 -21.63 -9.52
N SER A 146 10.02 -21.74 -9.33
CA SER A 146 9.41 -22.89 -8.65
C SER A 146 9.28 -24.14 -9.52
N TYR A 147 9.35 -23.99 -10.86
CA TYR A 147 9.14 -25.08 -11.82
C TYR A 147 10.35 -25.36 -12.73
N THR A 148 11.27 -24.41 -12.91
CA THR A 148 12.44 -24.59 -13.76
C THR A 148 13.62 -25.22 -13.01
N LEU A 149 14.39 -26.06 -13.72
CA LEU A 149 15.67 -26.59 -13.26
C LEU A 149 16.86 -25.99 -14.02
N ASN A 150 16.61 -25.11 -15.00
CA ASN A 150 17.65 -24.51 -15.82
C ASN A 150 18.42 -23.46 -15.01
N SER A 151 19.72 -23.69 -14.80
CA SER A 151 20.59 -22.81 -14.02
C SER A 151 20.66 -21.38 -14.56
N ASN A 152 20.60 -21.18 -15.89
CA ASN A 152 20.63 -19.84 -16.47
C ASN A 152 19.32 -19.09 -16.21
N THR A 153 18.18 -19.77 -16.33
CA THR A 153 16.86 -19.19 -16.00
C THR A 153 16.77 -18.83 -14.52
N LEU A 154 17.24 -19.71 -13.63
CA LEU A 154 17.27 -19.44 -12.18
C LEU A 154 18.16 -18.25 -11.82
N ARG A 155 19.28 -18.07 -12.53
CA ARG A 155 20.16 -16.90 -12.35
C ARG A 155 19.45 -15.60 -12.75
N ILE A 156 18.80 -15.59 -13.93
CA ILE A 156 18.07 -14.40 -14.42
C ILE A 156 16.91 -14.06 -13.48
N ASP A 157 16.12 -15.04 -13.06
CA ASP A 157 15.02 -14.83 -12.12
C ASP A 157 15.53 -14.27 -10.79
N ARG A 158 16.68 -14.77 -10.32
CA ARG A 158 17.33 -14.28 -9.11
C ARG A 158 17.71 -12.81 -9.23
N ASP A 159 18.32 -12.41 -10.34
CA ASP A 159 18.69 -11.03 -10.61
C ASP A 159 17.46 -10.11 -10.66
N ILE A 160 16.37 -10.55 -11.30
CA ILE A 160 15.10 -9.81 -11.36
C ILE A 160 14.47 -9.67 -9.97
N MET A 161 14.48 -10.72 -9.14
CA MET A 161 13.97 -10.66 -7.78
C MET A 161 14.78 -9.70 -6.89
N ILE A 162 16.12 -9.72 -7.02
CA ILE A 162 17.01 -8.79 -6.32
C ILE A 162 16.72 -7.34 -6.74
N TYR A 163 16.64 -7.10 -8.05
CA TYR A 163 16.23 -5.81 -8.60
C TYR A 163 14.88 -5.36 -8.03
N GLY A 164 13.87 -6.23 -8.04
CA GLY A 164 12.52 -5.89 -7.59
C GLY A 164 12.46 -5.49 -6.12
N GLN A 165 13.11 -6.26 -5.23
CA GLN A 165 13.16 -5.91 -3.81
C GLN A 165 13.98 -4.64 -3.54
N THR A 166 15.06 -4.44 -4.29
CA THR A 166 15.87 -3.20 -4.21
C THR A 166 15.06 -2.00 -4.65
N TYR A 167 14.35 -2.11 -5.77
CA TYR A 167 13.46 -1.07 -6.29
C TYR A 167 12.35 -0.72 -5.29
N PHE A 168 11.66 -1.72 -4.72
CA PHE A 168 10.65 -1.47 -3.70
C PHE A 168 11.22 -0.84 -2.43
N SER A 169 12.44 -1.22 -2.03
CA SER A 169 13.16 -0.54 -0.95
C SER A 169 13.36 0.94 -1.30
N ILE A 170 13.92 1.26 -2.46
CA ILE A 170 14.10 2.66 -2.90
C ILE A 170 12.78 3.43 -2.85
N VAL A 171 11.70 2.87 -3.41
CA VAL A 171 10.36 3.50 -3.38
C VAL A 171 9.89 3.77 -1.94
N SER A 172 10.11 2.84 -1.02
CA SER A 172 9.75 3.02 0.39
C SER A 172 10.53 4.14 1.09
N PHE A 173 11.74 4.44 0.63
CA PHE A 173 12.57 5.54 1.16
C PHE A 173 12.15 6.90 0.63
N ILE A 174 11.62 7.04 -0.59
CA ILE A 174 11.30 8.34 -1.22
C ILE A 174 10.44 9.29 -0.35
N PRO A 175 9.44 8.82 0.42
CA PRO A 175 8.70 9.70 1.33
C PRO A 175 9.58 10.43 2.36
N LEU A 176 10.68 9.84 2.85
CA LEU A 176 11.58 10.46 3.83
C LEU A 176 12.27 11.74 3.32
N PRO A 177 13.01 11.74 2.19
CA PRO A 177 13.59 12.96 1.65
C PRO A 177 12.52 13.97 1.23
N LEU A 178 11.33 13.54 0.78
CA LEU A 178 10.23 14.47 0.48
C LEU A 178 9.71 15.17 1.75
N VAL A 179 9.52 14.44 2.84
CA VAL A 179 9.12 15.00 4.14
C VAL A 179 10.22 15.91 4.70
N PHE A 180 11.49 15.50 4.59
CA PHE A 180 12.62 16.34 4.98
C PHE A 180 12.67 17.64 4.18
N PHE A 181 12.49 17.56 2.86
CA PHE A 181 12.42 18.73 1.99
C PHE A 181 11.25 19.66 2.37
N VAL A 182 10.09 19.08 2.70
CA VAL A 182 8.94 19.84 3.22
C VAL A 182 9.24 20.52 4.57
N LEU A 183 9.99 19.87 5.46
CA LEU A 183 10.40 20.44 6.76
C LEU A 183 11.32 21.65 6.62
N LEU A 184 12.21 21.64 5.63
CA LEU A 184 13.10 22.77 5.32
C LEU A 184 12.35 23.99 4.76
N SER A 185 11.09 23.85 4.38
CA SER A 185 10.33 24.96 3.82
C SER A 185 9.91 26.00 4.87
N PRO A 186 10.03 27.30 4.55
CA PRO A 186 9.42 28.36 5.36
C PRO A 186 7.89 28.25 5.37
N ASN A 187 7.31 27.65 4.32
CA ASN A 187 5.86 27.58 4.10
C ASN A 187 5.20 26.28 4.61
N ARG A 188 5.87 25.52 5.48
CA ARG A 188 5.36 24.23 6.00
C ARG A 188 3.97 24.30 6.67
N LYS A 189 3.56 25.47 7.18
CA LYS A 189 2.19 25.66 7.73
C LYS A 189 1.11 25.53 6.66
N GLN A 190 1.42 25.75 5.38
CA GLN A 190 0.46 25.61 4.28
C GLN A 190 -0.09 24.18 4.18
N ILE A 191 0.60 23.16 4.70
CA ILE A 191 0.12 21.77 4.74
C ILE A 191 -1.22 21.66 5.50
N GLU A 192 -1.54 22.58 6.40
CA GLU A 192 -2.84 22.63 7.09
C GLU A 192 -4.01 22.80 6.11
N GLN A 193 -3.78 23.39 4.94
CA GLN A 193 -4.77 23.54 3.87
C GLN A 193 -5.18 22.20 3.23
N VAL A 194 -4.38 21.14 3.37
CA VAL A 194 -4.74 19.80 2.88
C VAL A 194 -5.66 19.13 3.91
N GLY A 195 -6.95 18.99 3.64
CA GLY A 195 -7.85 18.36 4.60
C GLY A 195 -7.83 19.08 5.96
N SER A 196 -7.73 18.33 7.06
CA SER A 196 -7.84 18.88 8.43
C SER A 196 -6.64 18.57 9.32
N GLY A 197 -6.53 19.31 10.42
CA GLY A 197 -5.55 19.09 11.49
C GLY A 197 -4.16 19.68 11.23
N SER A 198 -3.36 19.71 12.29
CA SER A 198 -2.03 20.34 12.30
C SER A 198 -1.04 19.71 11.33
N TRP A 199 -0.20 20.55 10.72
CA TRP A 199 0.90 20.15 9.84
C TRP A 199 1.92 19.23 10.53
N VAL A 200 2.17 19.43 11.83
CA VAL A 200 3.13 18.61 12.62
C VAL A 200 2.68 17.16 12.64
N VAL A 201 1.39 16.91 12.88
CA VAL A 201 0.84 15.55 12.92
C VAL A 201 0.91 14.90 11.54
N LYS A 202 0.67 15.65 10.46
CA LYS A 202 0.78 15.13 9.09
C LYS A 202 2.22 14.71 8.76
N ILE A 203 3.20 15.54 9.12
CA ILE A 203 4.62 15.21 8.98
C ILE A 203 4.99 13.99 9.81
N PHE A 204 4.57 13.97 11.07
CA PHE A 204 4.87 12.85 11.96
C PHE A 204 4.25 11.53 11.46
N LEU A 205 2.99 11.55 11.00
CA LEU A 205 2.32 10.38 10.44
C LEU A 205 3.06 9.82 9.22
N VAL A 206 3.37 10.67 8.23
CA VAL A 206 4.08 10.24 7.03
C VAL A 206 5.50 9.80 7.38
N GLY A 207 6.22 10.55 8.20
CA GLY A 207 7.58 10.20 8.65
C GLY A 207 7.64 8.85 9.39
N LEU A 208 6.76 8.64 10.37
CA LEU A 208 6.69 7.40 11.15
C LEU A 208 6.35 6.20 10.26
N VAL A 209 5.33 6.33 9.40
CA VAL A 209 4.97 5.26 8.46
C VAL A 209 6.11 5.00 7.48
N SER A 210 6.81 6.03 7.02
CA SER A 210 7.98 5.88 6.15
C SER A 210 9.08 5.08 6.83
N ALA A 211 9.43 5.40 8.09
CA ALA A 211 10.44 4.68 8.84
C ALA A 211 10.10 3.19 9.00
N LEU A 212 8.84 2.88 9.35
CA LEU A 212 8.35 1.50 9.48
C LEU A 212 8.40 0.74 8.15
N LEU A 213 7.91 1.35 7.07
CA LEU A 213 7.90 0.76 5.73
C LEU A 213 9.33 0.57 5.17
N CYS A 214 10.23 1.53 5.41
CA CYS A 214 11.65 1.41 5.07
C CYS A 214 12.30 0.25 5.81
N LEU A 215 12.06 0.11 7.12
CA LEU A 215 12.62 -0.98 7.90
C LEU A 215 12.24 -2.35 7.31
N GLY A 216 10.96 -2.56 7.00
CA GLY A 216 10.49 -3.80 6.37
C GLY A 216 11.05 -4.02 4.96
N ALA A 217 11.13 -2.96 4.15
CA ALA A 217 11.62 -3.05 2.78
C ALA A 217 13.14 -3.28 2.72
N SER A 218 13.92 -2.59 3.56
CA SER A 218 15.36 -2.79 3.71
C SER A 218 15.67 -4.20 4.18
N PHE A 219 14.92 -4.74 5.13
CA PHE A 219 15.11 -6.12 5.57
C PHE A 219 14.89 -7.13 4.41
N ARG A 220 13.81 -6.96 3.64
CA ARG A 220 13.55 -7.81 2.46
C ARG A 220 14.62 -7.65 1.38
N ALA A 221 15.03 -6.42 1.07
CA ALA A 221 16.09 -6.18 0.11
C ALA A 221 17.41 -6.79 0.57
N ALA A 222 17.84 -6.53 1.81
CA ALA A 222 19.09 -7.05 2.37
C ALA A 222 19.11 -8.59 2.37
N THR A 223 18.04 -9.24 2.83
CA THR A 223 17.94 -10.71 2.80
C THR A 223 17.90 -11.26 1.38
N SER A 224 17.29 -10.53 0.43
CA SER A 224 17.38 -10.86 -1.00
C SER A 224 18.78 -10.69 -1.57
N TRP A 225 19.65 -9.82 -1.07
CA TRP A 225 21.04 -9.73 -1.55
C TRP A 225 21.96 -10.83 -0.99
N MET A 226 21.56 -11.49 0.11
CA MET A 226 22.37 -12.54 0.71
C MET A 226 22.49 -13.77 -0.21
N PRO A 227 23.62 -14.50 -0.15
CA PRO A 227 23.79 -15.75 -0.89
C PRO A 227 22.67 -16.75 -0.56
N PRO A 228 22.06 -17.41 -1.56
CA PRO A 228 21.05 -18.43 -1.32
C PRO A 228 21.60 -19.53 -0.42
N ARG A 229 20.89 -19.83 0.67
CA ARG A 229 21.26 -20.91 1.60
C ARG A 229 20.37 -22.13 1.41
N PRO A 230 20.85 -23.35 1.65
CA PRO A 230 20.03 -24.55 1.58
C PRO A 230 19.00 -24.58 2.73
N ILE A 231 17.88 -25.28 2.51
CA ILE A 231 16.82 -25.44 3.53
C ILE A 231 17.33 -26.09 4.82
N THR A 232 18.36 -26.94 4.72
CA THR A 232 18.97 -27.64 5.85
C THR A 232 19.89 -26.76 6.70
N ASN A 233 20.29 -25.58 6.21
CA ASN A 233 21.14 -24.63 6.93
C ASN A 233 20.63 -23.18 6.75
N PRO A 234 19.45 -22.85 7.29
CA PRO A 234 18.89 -21.51 7.22
C PRO A 234 19.68 -20.54 8.12
N ALA A 235 19.85 -19.29 7.68
CA ALA A 235 20.37 -18.23 8.54
C ALA A 235 19.33 -17.73 9.55
N TRP A 236 19.77 -16.96 10.55
CA TRP A 236 18.90 -16.37 11.58
C TRP A 236 17.76 -15.53 10.99
N TYR A 237 18.02 -14.82 9.88
CA TYR A 237 17.03 -13.97 9.23
C TYR A 237 15.95 -14.77 8.49
N HIS A 238 16.13 -16.07 8.24
CA HIS A 238 15.09 -16.94 7.69
C HIS A 238 14.07 -17.40 8.74
N SER A 239 14.27 -17.05 10.01
CA SER A 239 13.38 -17.46 11.10
C SER A 239 11.93 -16.99 10.89
N LYS A 240 10.99 -17.73 11.50
CA LYS A 240 9.56 -17.38 11.53
C LYS A 240 9.33 -16.04 12.22
N ALA A 241 10.10 -15.73 13.27
CA ALA A 241 10.02 -14.46 13.98
C ALA A 241 10.29 -13.28 13.03
N CYS A 242 11.40 -13.31 12.29
CA CYS A 242 11.71 -12.28 11.31
C CYS A 242 10.60 -12.18 10.24
N PHE A 243 10.11 -13.31 9.74
CA PHE A 243 9.04 -13.32 8.75
C PHE A 243 7.78 -12.58 9.23
N TYR A 244 7.29 -12.88 10.43
CA TYR A 244 6.07 -12.26 10.95
C TYR A 244 6.26 -10.79 11.31
N ILE A 245 7.41 -10.43 11.91
CA ILE A 245 7.71 -9.04 12.27
C ILE A 245 7.75 -8.14 11.02
N PHE A 246 8.55 -8.51 10.02
CA PHE A 246 8.82 -7.62 8.88
C PHE A 246 7.75 -7.66 7.78
N ASN A 247 6.86 -8.68 7.76
CA ASN A 247 5.81 -8.79 6.74
C ASN A 247 4.37 -8.61 7.26
N PHE A 248 4.12 -8.79 8.55
CA PHE A 248 2.76 -8.70 9.12
C PHE A 248 2.65 -7.70 10.26
N THR A 249 3.60 -7.68 11.20
CA THR A 249 3.56 -6.74 12.34
C THR A 249 3.70 -5.28 11.88
N ILE A 250 4.71 -4.97 11.07
CA ILE A 250 4.88 -3.62 10.51
C ILE A 250 3.62 -3.19 9.76
N ASP A 251 3.09 -4.08 8.93
CA ASP A 251 1.94 -3.86 8.09
C ASP A 251 0.67 -3.55 8.88
N ILE A 252 0.36 -4.32 9.92
CA ILE A 252 -0.81 -4.06 10.76
C ILE A 252 -0.64 -2.79 11.60
N VAL A 253 0.59 -2.48 12.05
CA VAL A 253 0.88 -1.23 12.76
C VAL A 253 0.63 -0.03 11.84
N VAL A 254 1.06 -0.08 10.57
CA VAL A 254 0.78 0.99 9.60
C VAL A 254 -0.72 1.13 9.34
N VAL A 255 -1.46 0.02 9.19
CA VAL A 255 -2.93 0.06 9.04
C VAL A 255 -3.60 0.73 10.24
N ALA A 256 -3.14 0.40 11.46
CA ALA A 256 -3.64 1.01 12.69
C ALA A 256 -3.31 2.51 12.75
N ILE A 257 -2.08 2.91 12.38
CA ILE A 257 -1.68 4.32 12.29
C ILE A 257 -2.56 5.08 11.29
N PHE A 258 -2.86 4.51 10.12
CA PHE A 258 -3.75 5.15 9.15
C PHE A 258 -5.17 5.36 9.68
N PHE A 259 -5.69 4.40 10.45
CA PHE A 259 -7.02 4.49 11.05
C PHE A 259 -7.06 5.49 12.21
N VAL A 260 -6.22 5.30 13.23
CA VAL A 260 -6.16 6.14 14.44
C VAL A 260 -5.72 7.56 14.09
N GLY A 261 -4.77 7.70 13.17
CA GLY A 261 -4.29 8.98 12.68
C GLY A 261 -5.32 9.78 11.88
N ARG A 262 -6.51 9.21 11.58
CA ARG A 262 -7.58 9.83 10.78
C ARG A 262 -7.03 10.37 9.45
N VAL A 263 -6.21 9.55 8.78
CA VAL A 263 -5.56 9.93 7.51
C VAL A 263 -6.59 10.31 6.45
N ASP A 264 -7.78 9.72 6.54
CA ASP A 264 -8.95 10.05 5.72
C ASP A 264 -9.36 11.53 5.81
N GLN A 265 -9.26 12.14 6.98
CA GLN A 265 -9.59 13.56 7.18
C GLN A 265 -8.37 14.46 6.95
N ARG A 266 -7.17 13.99 7.32
CA ARG A 266 -5.95 14.81 7.29
C ARG A 266 -5.36 15.00 5.90
N PHE A 267 -5.59 14.05 5.01
CA PHE A 267 -5.04 14.09 3.67
C PHE A 267 -6.12 14.20 2.60
N TRP A 268 -7.37 14.48 2.96
CA TRP A 268 -8.45 14.63 1.98
C TRP A 268 -8.18 15.79 1.02
N ILE A 269 -8.59 15.62 -0.24
CA ILE A 269 -8.42 16.60 -1.32
C ILE A 269 -9.72 16.66 -2.14
N PRO A 270 -10.20 17.86 -2.51
CA PRO A 270 -11.36 18.01 -3.40
C PRO A 270 -11.18 17.30 -4.75
N ASN A 271 -12.26 16.75 -5.29
CA ASN A 271 -12.24 16.10 -6.61
C ASN A 271 -11.79 17.10 -7.69
N GLY A 272 -11.10 16.62 -8.73
CA GLY A 272 -10.67 17.49 -9.84
C GLY A 272 -9.45 18.38 -9.56
N SER A 273 -8.93 18.40 -8.32
CA SER A 273 -7.74 19.19 -7.93
C SER A 273 -6.52 19.00 -8.85
N SER A 274 -6.38 17.85 -9.51
CA SER A 274 -5.29 17.61 -10.46
C SER A 274 -5.42 18.40 -11.78
N LYS A 275 -6.64 18.78 -12.18
CA LYS A 275 -6.89 19.59 -13.37
C LYS A 275 -6.60 21.07 -13.09
N VAL A 276 -7.07 21.55 -11.94
CA VAL A 276 -6.91 22.96 -11.52
C VAL A 276 -5.56 23.26 -10.83
N ARG A 277 -4.73 22.24 -10.58
CA ARG A 277 -3.37 22.33 -10.01
C ARG A 277 -3.27 23.09 -8.68
N HIS A 278 -4.31 23.01 -7.87
CA HIS A 278 -4.31 23.51 -6.50
C HIS A 278 -5.32 22.70 -5.68
N TYR A 279 -5.25 22.79 -4.35
CA TYR A 279 -6.13 22.02 -3.44
C TYR A 279 -7.21 22.87 -2.76
N ARG A 280 -7.43 24.12 -3.19
CA ARG A 280 -8.57 24.88 -2.67
C ARG A 280 -9.87 24.26 -3.18
N ARG A 281 -10.91 24.40 -2.37
CA ARG A 281 -12.27 24.05 -2.73
C ARG A 281 -12.75 25.03 -3.79
N ASP A 282 -13.05 24.54 -4.98
CA ASP A 282 -13.79 25.31 -5.98
C ASP A 282 -15.28 25.20 -5.60
N GLU A 283 -15.79 26.18 -4.86
CA GLU A 283 -17.22 26.26 -4.52
C GLU A 283 -18.11 26.31 -5.78
N SER A 284 -17.53 26.73 -6.92
CA SER A 284 -18.15 26.73 -8.24
C SER A 284 -18.45 25.34 -8.78
N SER A 285 -17.59 24.34 -8.52
CA SER A 285 -17.81 22.96 -8.97
C SER A 285 -18.87 22.24 -8.14
N GLU A 286 -18.97 22.53 -6.85
CA GLU A 286 -20.06 21.98 -6.01
C GLU A 286 -21.41 22.59 -6.38
N LYS A 287 -21.48 23.91 -6.66
CA LYS A 287 -22.71 24.53 -7.16
C LYS A 287 -23.15 23.96 -8.50
N ASN A 288 -22.23 23.67 -9.42
CA ASN A 288 -22.59 23.05 -10.70
C ASN A 288 -23.03 21.59 -10.54
N VAL A 289 -22.39 20.80 -9.69
CA VAL A 289 -22.82 19.41 -9.45
C VAL A 289 -24.16 19.37 -8.71
N GLN A 290 -24.35 20.23 -7.71
CA GLN A 290 -25.63 20.37 -7.02
C GLN A 290 -26.73 20.85 -7.97
N ALA A 291 -26.47 21.88 -8.80
CA ALA A 291 -27.42 22.34 -9.80
C ALA A 291 -27.76 21.27 -10.86
N THR A 292 -26.79 20.44 -11.25
CA THR A 292 -27.04 19.33 -12.19
C THR A 292 -27.89 18.24 -11.54
N GLN A 293 -27.64 17.91 -10.27
CA GLN A 293 -28.43 16.93 -9.52
C GLN A 293 -29.84 17.45 -9.20
N ASP A 294 -29.98 18.74 -8.91
CA ASP A 294 -31.27 19.38 -8.67
C ASP A 294 -32.09 19.41 -9.99
N LEU A 295 -31.47 19.72 -11.13
CA LEU A 295 -32.10 19.67 -12.45
C LEU A 295 -32.56 18.25 -12.83
N GLU A 296 -31.73 17.22 -12.60
CA GLU A 296 -32.13 15.82 -12.83
C GLU A 296 -33.27 15.37 -11.89
N SER A 297 -33.30 15.87 -10.65
CA SER A 297 -34.39 15.56 -9.72
C SER A 297 -35.73 16.20 -10.11
N ILE A 298 -35.67 17.40 -10.70
CA ILE A 298 -36.85 18.13 -11.21
C ILE A 298 -37.41 17.42 -12.45
N SER A 299 -36.55 17.03 -13.40
CA SER A 299 -37.01 16.34 -14.61
C SER A 299 -37.66 14.98 -14.31
N VAL A 300 -37.16 14.24 -13.31
CA VAL A 300 -37.77 12.96 -12.88
C VAL A 300 -39.12 13.19 -12.19
N SER A 301 -39.29 14.31 -11.49
CA SER A 301 -40.57 14.65 -10.85
C SER A 301 -41.66 15.10 -11.83
N GLU A 302 -41.28 15.79 -12.91
CA GLU A 302 -42.22 16.19 -13.98
C GLU A 302 -42.74 14.99 -14.77
N ASP A 303 -41.87 14.02 -15.09
CA ASP A 303 -42.21 12.78 -15.81
C ASP A 303 -43.25 11.94 -15.03
N MET A 304 -43.12 11.89 -13.70
CA MET A 304 -44.08 11.19 -12.83
C MET A 304 -45.46 11.86 -12.74
N THR A 305 -45.54 13.19 -12.95
CA THR A 305 -46.81 13.92 -12.94
C THR A 305 -47.55 13.88 -14.28
N GLU A 306 -46.86 13.63 -15.40
CA GLU A 306 -47.51 13.43 -16.70
C GLU A 306 -48.13 12.04 -16.85
N GLU A 307 -47.57 10.99 -16.23
CA GLU A 307 -48.16 9.63 -16.25
C GLU A 307 -49.45 9.47 -15.41
N THR A 308 -49.84 10.47 -14.61
CA THR A 308 -51.03 10.41 -13.73
C THR A 308 -52.25 11.18 -14.23
N LYS A 309 -52.24 11.63 -15.49
CA LYS A 309 -53.36 12.32 -16.14
C LYS A 309 -53.94 11.53 -17.31
#